data_AF-A0A7R9DS32-F1
#
_entry.id   AF-A0A7R9DS32-F1
#
_cell.length_a   1.000
_cell.length_b   1.000
_cell.length_c   1.000
_cell.angle_alpha   90.00
_cell.angle_beta   90.00
_cell.angle_gamma   90.00
#
_symmetry.space_group_name_H-M   'P 1'
#
loop_
_entity.id
_entity.type
_entity.pdbx_description
1 polymer ?
#
loop_
_entity_poly.entity_id
_entity_poly.type
_entity_poly.pdbx_seq_one_letter_code
_entity_poly.pdbx_strand_id
1 'polypeptide(L)'
;DANVFHVQSPEPPTNTSINECSGGSFKQRINKFDDEFTSVLVTLLDNISSLGRENNSEKLVNVLYRLNFNAFYTEHLEKLCADRTLAVGETDHGSASG
;
A
#
# COMPACT_ATOMS: atom_id res chain seq x y z
N ASP A 1 -4.31 -60.91 39.94
CA ASP A 1 -3.68 -60.16 38.83
C ASP A 1 -4.63 -60.04 37.66
N ALA A 2 -5.19 -58.84 37.45
CA ALA A 2 -6.03 -58.54 36.29
C ALA A 2 -5.37 -57.41 35.50
N ASN A 3 -4.74 -57.75 34.37
CA ASN A 3 -4.23 -56.78 33.41
C ASN A 3 -5.41 -56.21 32.62
N VAL A 4 -5.83 -55.00 32.98
CA VAL A 4 -6.75 -54.19 32.18
C VAL A 4 -5.93 -53.62 31.01
N PHE A 5 -6.10 -54.18 29.81
CA PHE A 5 -5.54 -53.61 28.60
C PHE A 5 -6.23 -52.27 28.30
N HIS A 6 -5.53 -51.17 28.57
CA HIS A 6 -5.93 -49.85 28.10
C HIS A 6 -5.71 -49.81 26.59
N VAL A 7 -6.78 -50.04 25.81
CA VAL A 7 -6.73 -49.89 24.35
C VAL A 7 -6.73 -48.40 24.06
N GLN A 8 -5.53 -47.84 23.86
CA GLN A 8 -5.37 -46.48 23.37
C GLN A 8 -5.88 -46.45 21.92
N SER A 9 -7.02 -45.78 21.69
CA SER A 9 -7.54 -45.52 20.34
C SER A 9 -6.54 -44.64 19.58
N PRO A 10 -6.21 -44.92 18.31
CA PRO A 10 -5.35 -44.04 17.54
C PRO A 10 -6.09 -42.72 17.27
N GLU A 11 -5.57 -41.63 17.82
CA GLU A 11 -6.01 -40.27 17.51
C GLU A 11 -5.89 -40.04 15.99
N PRO A 12 -6.90 -39.43 15.33
CA PRO A 12 -6.83 -39.11 13.91
C PRO A 12 -5.71 -38.08 13.69
N PRO A 13 -4.94 -38.17 12.58
CA PRO A 13 -3.94 -37.17 12.28
C PRO A 13 -4.63 -35.82 11.99
N THR A 14 -4.58 -34.88 12.93
CA THR A 14 -4.76 -33.45 12.66
C THR A 14 -3.48 -32.88 12.08
N ASN A 15 -3.12 -33.32 10.88
CA ASN A 15 -2.14 -32.61 10.06
C ASN A 15 -2.87 -31.54 9.24
N THR A 16 -3.25 -30.47 9.93
CA THR A 16 -3.58 -29.17 9.30
C THR A 16 -2.29 -28.58 8.72
N SER A 17 -1.78 -29.19 7.65
CA SER A 17 -0.72 -28.61 6.83
C SER A 17 -1.40 -27.79 5.74
N ILE A 18 -1.99 -26.66 6.13
CA ILE A 18 -2.26 -25.55 5.21
C ILE A 18 -1.20 -24.48 5.48
N ASN A 19 0.04 -24.88 5.29
CA ASN A 19 1.15 -23.99 4.98
C ASN A 19 1.69 -24.63 3.69
N GLU A 20 1.61 -24.06 2.50
CA GLU A 20 2.10 -22.75 2.12
C GLU A 20 1.43 -22.30 0.81
N CYS A 21 0.92 -21.07 0.79
CA CYS A 21 0.97 -20.25 -0.41
C CYS A 21 1.70 -18.99 0.05
N SER A 22 2.89 -18.75 -0.49
CA SER A 22 3.99 -17.91 0.04
C SER A 22 3.70 -16.41 0.19
N GLY A 23 2.48 -16.01 0.54
CA GLY A 23 2.07 -14.65 0.81
C GLY A 23 0.95 -14.64 1.84
N GLY A 24 1.33 -14.75 3.13
CA GLY A 24 0.49 -14.46 4.29
C GLY A 24 -0.91 -15.11 4.37
N SER A 25 -1.62 -14.81 5.45
CA SER A 25 -3.07 -15.01 5.56
C SER A 25 -3.81 -14.28 4.44
N PHE A 26 -5.03 -14.72 4.10
CA PHE A 26 -5.89 -14.03 3.12
C PHE A 26 -6.02 -12.53 3.42
N LYS A 27 -6.21 -12.17 4.70
CA LYS A 27 -6.28 -10.77 5.14
C LYS A 27 -5.01 -9.99 4.79
N GLN A 28 -3.83 -10.58 5.00
CA GLN A 28 -2.56 -9.93 4.65
C GLN A 28 -2.43 -9.70 3.14
N ARG A 29 -2.93 -10.60 2.30
CA ARG A 29 -2.95 -10.37 0.85
C ARG A 29 -3.87 -9.25 0.45
N ILE A 30 -5.07 -9.19 1.04
CA ILE A 30 -6.01 -8.08 0.78
C ILE A 30 -5.39 -6.75 1.16
N ASN A 31 -4.80 -6.65 2.35
CA ASN A 31 -4.13 -5.41 2.77
C ASN A 31 -2.98 -5.03 1.81
N LYS A 32 -2.17 -6.01 1.39
CA LYS A 32 -1.10 -5.75 0.41
C LYS A 32 -1.65 -5.20 -0.91
N PHE A 33 -2.73 -5.78 -1.43
CA PHE A 33 -3.34 -5.29 -2.67
C PHE A 33 -3.95 -3.90 -2.50
N ASP A 34 -4.51 -3.61 -1.33
CA ASP A 34 -5.05 -2.29 -1.00
C ASP A 34 -3.94 -1.23 -0.96
N ASP A 35 -2.81 -1.54 -0.33
CA ASP A 35 -1.63 -0.68 -0.28
C ASP A 35 -1.04 -0.44 -1.69
N GLU A 36 -0.85 -1.51 -2.46
CA GLU A 36 -0.33 -1.44 -3.84
C GLU A 36 -1.25 -0.63 -4.74
N PHE A 37 -2.57 -0.89 -4.68
CA PHE A 37 -3.57 -0.18 -5.46
C PHE A 37 -3.61 1.31 -5.09
N THR A 38 -3.65 1.62 -3.79
CA THR A 38 -3.71 2.99 -3.29
C THR A 38 -2.48 3.78 -3.71
N SER A 39 -1.28 3.19 -3.61
CA SER A 39 -0.03 3.82 -4.05
C SER A 39 -0.05 4.20 -5.54
N VAL A 40 -0.47 3.27 -6.39
CA VAL A 40 -0.59 3.51 -7.84
C VAL A 40 -1.65 4.58 -8.14
N LEU A 41 -2.79 4.54 -7.45
CA LEU A 41 -3.86 5.51 -7.63
C LEU A 41 -3.43 6.92 -7.22
N VAL A 42 -2.80 7.08 -6.05
CA VAL A 42 -2.31 8.39 -5.58
C VAL A 42 -1.28 8.95 -6.55
N THR A 43 -0.38 8.11 -7.07
CA THR A 43 0.60 8.50 -8.12
C THR A 43 -0.09 8.98 -9.40
N LEU A 44 -1.14 8.29 -9.85
CA LEU A 44 -1.93 8.71 -11.00
C LEU A 44 -2.60 10.06 -10.77
N LEU A 45 -3.21 10.27 -9.60
CA LEU A 45 -3.88 11.53 -9.25
C LEU A 45 -2.89 12.70 -9.19
N ASP A 46 -1.69 12.50 -8.65
CA ASP A 46 -0.63 13.50 -8.64
C ASP A 46 -0.18 13.87 -10.08
N ASN A 47 0.03 12.88 -10.94
CA ASN A 47 0.38 13.11 -12.34
C ASN A 47 -0.71 13.88 -13.10
N ILE A 48 -1.98 13.53 -12.91
CA ILE A 48 -3.12 14.25 -13.50
C ILE A 48 -3.16 15.70 -12.99
N SER A 49 -2.87 15.90 -11.70
CA SER A 49 -2.80 17.21 -11.07
C SER A 49 -1.69 18.08 -11.66
N SER A 50 -0.48 17.54 -11.84
CA SER A 50 0.64 18.25 -12.47
C SER A 50 0.35 18.59 -13.94
N LEU A 51 -0.03 17.58 -14.73
CA LEU A 51 -0.31 17.75 -16.17
C LEU A 51 -1.51 18.66 -16.43
N GLY A 52 -2.53 18.59 -15.58
CA GLY A 52 -3.71 19.45 -15.64
C GLY A 52 -3.36 20.92 -15.42
N ARG A 53 -2.49 21.23 -14.45
CA ARG A 53 -2.00 22.59 -14.20
C ARG A 53 -1.09 23.09 -15.31
N GLU A 54 -0.12 22.29 -15.75
CA GLU A 54 0.85 22.67 -16.79
C GLU A 54 0.18 22.97 -18.13
N ASN A 55 -0.86 22.21 -18.49
CA ASN A 55 -1.56 22.36 -19.77
C ASN A 55 -2.89 23.13 -19.68
N ASN A 56 -3.24 23.68 -18.51
CA ASN A 56 -4.56 24.27 -18.23
C ASN A 56 -5.73 23.37 -18.72
N SER A 57 -5.56 22.05 -18.62
CA SER A 57 -6.51 21.09 -19.18
C SER A 57 -7.64 20.85 -18.20
N GLU A 58 -8.74 21.60 -18.37
CA GLU A 58 -9.96 21.43 -17.56
C GLU A 58 -10.48 19.99 -17.57
N LYS A 59 -10.27 19.25 -18.67
CA LYS A 59 -10.65 17.83 -18.76
C LYS A 59 -9.88 16.96 -17.76
N LEU A 60 -8.57 17.19 -17.60
CA LEU A 60 -7.75 16.46 -16.62
C LEU A 60 -8.15 16.83 -15.19
N VAL A 61 -8.38 18.11 -14.95
CA VAL A 61 -8.87 18.61 -13.65
C VAL A 61 -10.23 17.98 -13.29
N ASN A 62 -11.14 17.85 -14.26
CA ASN A 62 -12.44 17.21 -14.07
C ASN A 62 -12.33 15.70 -13.76
N VAL A 63 -11.34 15.01 -14.33
CA VAL A 63 -11.05 13.62 -13.98
C VAL A 63 -10.53 13.54 -12.54
N LEU A 64 -9.60 14.42 -12.15
CA LEU A 64 -9.08 14.47 -10.79
C LEU A 64 -10.20 14.68 -9.76
N TYR A 65 -11.13 15.62 -10.00
CA TYR A 65 -12.25 15.87 -9.08
C TYR A 65 -13.19 14.67 -8.91
N ARG A 66 -13.41 13.88 -9.97
CA ARG A 66 -14.25 12.68 -9.87
C ARG A 66 -13.56 11.52 -9.16
N LEU A 67 -12.25 11.40 -9.32
CA LEU A 67 -11.48 10.34 -8.67
C LEU A 67 -11.21 10.68 -7.20
N ASN A 68 -10.91 11.94 -6.88
CA ASN A 68 -10.80 12.44 -5.51
C ASN A 68 -12.15 12.92 -4.96
N PHE A 69 -13.21 12.14 -5.20
CA PHE A 69 -14.54 12.48 -4.72
C PHE A 69 -14.56 12.51 -3.18
N ASN A 70 -15.28 13.48 -2.61
CA ASN A 70 -15.30 13.75 -1.16
C ASN A 70 -13.93 13.95 -0.51
N ALA A 71 -12.91 14.35 -1.28
CA ALA A 71 -11.55 14.53 -0.78
C ALA A 71 -10.92 13.27 -0.15
N PHE A 72 -11.41 12.07 -0.54
CA PHE A 72 -10.98 10.81 0.07
C PHE A 72 -9.46 10.57 -0.04
N TYR A 73 -8.81 11.02 -1.13
CA TYR A 73 -7.37 10.84 -1.35
C TYR A 73 -6.54 12.09 -1.06
N THR A 74 -7.16 13.18 -0.59
CA THR A 74 -6.48 14.47 -0.37
C THR A 74 -5.31 14.34 0.60
N GLU A 75 -5.48 13.66 1.75
CA GLU A 75 -4.40 13.48 2.74
C GLU A 75 -3.21 12.72 2.15
N HIS A 76 -3.47 11.69 1.35
CA HIS A 76 -2.42 10.90 0.71
C HIS A 76 -1.66 11.70 -0.36
N LEU A 77 -2.36 12.57 -1.09
CA LEU A 77 -1.78 13.49 -2.07
C LEU A 77 -0.90 14.56 -1.39
N GLU A 78 -1.38 15.15 -0.30
CA GLU A 78 -0.63 16.15 0.48
C GLU A 78 0.65 15.57 1.04
N LYS A 79 0.59 14.35 1.59
CA LYS A 79 1.77 13.63 2.07
C LYS A 79 2.80 13.39 0.96
N LEU A 80 2.35 12.91 -0.20
CA LEU A 80 3.23 12.64 -1.34
C LEU A 80 3.88 13.94 -1.88
N CYS A 81 3.14 15.05 -1.85
CA CYS A 81 3.66 16.36 -2.21
C CYS A 81 4.72 16.84 -1.19
N ALA A 82 4.45 16.71 0.10
CA ALA A 82 5.38 17.08 1.17
C ALA A 82 6.69 16.26 1.11
N ASP A 83 6.60 14.95 0.90
CA ASP A 83 7.77 14.07 0.75
C ASP A 83 8.66 14.52 -0.42
N ARG A 84 8.08 15.03 -1.51
CA ARG A 84 8.83 15.58 -2.65
C ARG A 84 9.51 16.91 -2.33
N THR A 85 8.85 17.79 -1.60
CA THR A 85 9.44 19.06 -1.17
C THR A 85 10.64 18.85 -0.24
N LEU A 86 10.58 17.84 0.63
CA LEU A 86 11.69 17.47 1.51
C LEU A 86 12.87 16.86 0.74
N ALA A 87 12.62 16.04 -0.28
CA ALA A 87 13.65 15.41 -1.10
C ALA A 87 14.46 16.41 -1.96
N VAL A 88 13.94 17.61 -2.23
CA VAL A 88 14.63 18.66 -3.02
C VAL A 88 15.57 19.52 -2.16
N GLY A 89 15.52 19.41 -0.83
CA GLY A 89 16.29 20.26 0.09
C GLY A 89 17.74 19.85 0.38
N GLU A 90 18.24 18.72 -0.13
CA GLU A 90 19.54 18.16 0.27
C GLU A 90 20.70 18.33 -0.74
N THR A 91 20.53 19.05 -1.84
CA THR A 91 21.66 19.33 -2.76
C THR A 91 22.05 20.81 -2.79
N ASP A 92 23.25 21.05 -2.27
CA ASP A 92 24.20 22.13 -2.60
C ASP A 92 24.12 23.46 -1.84
N HIS A 93 24.89 23.53 -0.75
CA HIS A 93 25.71 24.71 -0.45
C HIS A 93 27.08 24.27 0.07
N GLY A 94 27.90 23.77 -0.85
CA GLY A 94 29.34 23.61 -0.67
C GLY A 94 30.06 24.95 -0.80
N SER A 95 30.36 25.56 0.34
CA SER A 95 31.20 26.75 0.58
C SER A 95 32.29 27.03 -0.47
N ALA A 96 32.20 28.20 -1.11
CA ALA A 96 33.36 28.90 -1.65
C ALA A 96 33.85 29.92 -0.61
N SER A 97 34.89 29.57 0.15
CA SER A 97 35.69 30.54 0.89
C SER A 97 36.98 30.80 0.13
N GLY A 98 37.23 32.09 -0.14
CA GLY A 98 38.54 32.59 -0.57
C GLY A 98 39.53 32.71 0.58
#